data_AF-A0A2E6H6C2-F1
#
_entry.id   AF-A0A2E6H6C2-F1
#
_cell.length_a   1.000
_cell.length_b   1.000
_cell.length_c   1.000
_cell.angle_alpha   90.00
_cell.angle_beta   90.00
_cell.angle_gamma   90.00
#
_symmetry.space_group_name_H-M   'P 1'
#
loop_
_entity.id
_entity.type
_entity.pdbx_description
1 polymer ?
#
loop_
_entity_poly.entity_id
_entity_poly.type
_entity_poly.pdbx_seq_one_letter_code
_entity_poly.pdbx_strand_id
1 'polypeptide(L)'
;MNTKTKNPLYVVTNKGQDVEEAQNFFDALVKKLGLEPVLSILEGILQELLQQVSSFAIFLVVKAYIDQLVDTLEKLIKKFDPVLAFSIYKR
;
A
#
# COMPACT_ATOMS: atom_id res chain seq x y z
N MET A 1 2.54 25.20 17.26
CA MET A 1 2.46 23.85 16.66
C MET A 1 3.58 23.73 15.63
N ASN A 2 4.60 22.92 15.90
CA ASN A 2 5.80 22.83 15.06
C ASN A 2 5.54 21.78 13.95
N THR A 3 5.08 22.22 12.79
CA THR A 3 4.92 21.39 11.58
C THR A 3 6.31 21.07 11.04
N LYS A 4 7.02 20.13 11.68
CA LYS A 4 8.26 19.61 11.12
C LYS A 4 7.90 18.88 9.83
N THR A 5 8.21 19.50 8.70
CA THR A 5 8.23 18.90 7.37
C THR A 5 9.01 17.59 7.51
N LYS A 6 8.32 16.45 7.39
CA LYS A 6 8.99 15.14 7.44
C LYS A 6 10.05 15.16 6.33
N ASN A 7 11.29 14.85 6.67
CA ASN A 7 12.35 14.73 5.67
C ASN A 7 11.87 13.75 4.59
N PRO A 8 11.87 14.14 3.30
CA PRO A 8 11.49 13.24 2.23
C PRO A 8 12.44 12.04 2.23
N LEU A 9 11.87 10.83 2.21
CA LEU A 9 12.65 9.61 2.11
C LEU A 9 13.06 9.47 0.66
N TYR A 10 14.33 9.25 0.36
CA TYR A 10 14.77 9.02 -1.02
C TYR A 10 15.00 7.53 -1.24
N VAL A 11 14.52 7.01 -2.36
CA VAL A 11 14.72 5.62 -2.77
C VAL A 11 15.44 5.56 -4.09
N VAL A 12 16.40 4.64 -4.15
CA VAL A 12 17.13 4.36 -5.36
C VAL A 12 16.42 3.25 -6.14
N THR A 13 15.84 3.61 -7.27
CA THR A 13 15.13 2.71 -8.20
C THR A 13 16.06 2.33 -9.37
N ASN A 14 15.64 1.37 -10.21
CA ASN A 14 16.37 0.96 -11.42
C ASN A 14 17.86 0.58 -11.23
N LYS A 15 18.15 -0.35 -10.31
CA LYS A 15 19.51 -0.88 -10.06
C LYS A 15 20.57 0.20 -9.75
N GLY A 16 20.17 1.34 -9.19
CA GLY A 16 21.12 2.39 -8.82
C GLY A 16 21.07 3.64 -9.70
N GLN A 17 20.22 3.70 -10.72
CA GLN A 17 20.23 4.80 -11.69
C GLN A 17 19.37 5.99 -11.29
N ASP A 18 18.23 5.76 -10.63
CA ASP A 18 17.24 6.79 -10.39
C ASP A 18 17.01 7.00 -8.89
N VAL A 19 16.88 8.26 -8.47
CA VAL A 19 16.58 8.63 -7.08
C VAL A 19 15.21 9.30 -7.05
N GLU A 20 14.28 8.67 -6.35
CA GLU A 20 12.89 9.13 -6.25
C GLU A 20 12.54 9.51 -4.82
N GLU A 21 11.75 10.57 -4.68
CA GLU A 21 11.14 10.95 -3.42
C GLU A 21 10.02 9.98 -3.07
N ALA A 22 10.17 9.31 -1.93
CA ALA A 22 9.17 8.51 -1.28
C ALA A 22 8.58 9.28 -0.10
N GLN A 23 7.25 9.26 -0.01
CA GLN A 23 6.55 9.95 1.07
C GLN A 23 6.67 9.16 2.39
N ASN A 24 6.70 7.83 2.29
CA ASN A 24 6.63 6.88 3.41
C ASN A 24 7.52 5.65 3.16
N PHE A 25 7.85 4.87 4.20
CA PHE A 25 8.65 3.64 4.07
C PHE A 25 7.99 2.56 3.16
N PHE A 26 6.66 2.53 3.13
CA PHE A 26 5.92 1.64 2.23
C PHE A 26 6.05 2.05 0.76
N ASP A 27 5.86 3.34 0.47
CA ASP A 27 6.07 3.94 -0.87
C ASP A 27 7.51 3.71 -1.35
N ALA A 28 8.47 3.83 -0.44
CA ALA A 28 9.87 3.50 -0.66
C ALA A 28 10.09 2.02 -1.06
N LEU A 29 9.42 1.08 -0.39
CA LEU A 29 9.49 -0.35 -0.72
C LEU A 29 8.85 -0.67 -2.06
N VAL A 30 7.68 -0.09 -2.34
CA VAL A 30 6.96 -0.25 -3.60
C VAL A 30 7.83 0.20 -4.77
N LYS A 31 8.41 1.40 -4.68
CA LYS A 31 9.32 1.96 -5.68
C LYS A 31 10.57 1.12 -5.86
N LYS A 32 11.21 0.73 -4.76
CA LYS A 32 12.44 -0.09 -4.78
C LYS A 32 12.21 -1.46 -5.43
N LEU A 33 11.05 -2.06 -5.21
CA LEU A 33 10.68 -3.35 -5.78
C LEU A 33 10.06 -3.24 -7.19
N GLY A 34 9.91 -2.02 -7.72
CA GLY A 34 9.30 -1.79 -9.03
C GLY A 34 7.85 -2.25 -9.10
N LEU A 35 7.11 -2.17 -7.99
CA LEU A 35 5.74 -2.66 -7.87
C LEU A 35 4.69 -1.65 -8.38
N GLU A 36 5.10 -0.45 -8.81
CA GLU A 36 4.20 0.56 -9.37
C GLU A 36 3.37 0.06 -10.56
N PRO A 37 3.92 -0.68 -11.55
CA PRO A 37 3.13 -1.21 -12.65
C PRO A 37 2.14 -2.28 -12.19
N VAL A 38 2.47 -3.00 -11.11
CA VAL A 38 1.58 -4.02 -10.54
C VAL A 38 0.43 -3.34 -9.80
N LEU A 39 0.72 -2.27 -9.05
CA LEU A 39 -0.30 -1.48 -8.36
C LEU A 39 -1.25 -0.81 -9.35
N SER A 40 -0.76 -0.26 -10.46
CA SER A 40 -1.62 0.40 -11.46
C SER A 40 -2.56 -0.60 -12.15
N ILE A 41 -2.10 -1.83 -12.43
CA ILE A 41 -2.97 -2.91 -12.92
C ILE A 41 -4.03 -3.27 -11.86
N LEU A 42 -3.63 -3.36 -10.60
CA LEU A 42 -4.54 -3.67 -9.48
C LEU A 42 -5.60 -2.59 -9.29
N GLU A 43 -5.20 -1.32 -9.38
CA GLU A 43 -6.11 -0.17 -9.34
C GLU A 43 -7.12 -0.23 -10.49
N GLY A 44 -6.68 -0.53 -11.71
CA GLY A 44 -7.57 -0.69 -12.87
C GLY A 44 -8.60 -1.81 -12.68
N ILE A 45 -8.17 -2.96 -12.18
CA ILE A 45 -9.07 -4.09 -11.88
C ILE A 45 -10.09 -3.71 -10.80
N LEU A 46 -9.65 -3.06 -9.73
CA LEU A 46 -10.53 -2.63 -8.66
C LEU A 46 -11.51 -1.55 -9.14
N GLN A 47 -11.09 -0.62 -10.00
CA GLN A 47 -11.97 0.39 -10.57
C GLN A 47 -13.07 -0.23 -11.43
N GLU A 48 -12.74 -1.18 -12.30
CA GLU A 48 -13.71 -1.92 -13.11
C GLU A 48 -14.71 -2.71 -12.24
N LEU A 49 -14.20 -3.37 -11.19
CA LEU A 49 -15.06 -4.08 -10.24
C LEU A 49 -16.01 -3.14 -9.49
N LEU A 50 -15.52 -1.97 -9.07
CA LEU A 50 -16.31 -0.94 -8.39
C LEU A 50 -17.34 -0.28 -9.33
N GLN A 51 -17.05 -0.14 -10.62
CA GLN A 51 -18.02 0.35 -11.61
C GLN A 51 -19.22 -0.60 -11.75
N GLN A 52 -19.02 -1.89 -11.52
CA GLN A 52 -20.11 -2.89 -11.52
C GLN A 52 -20.89 -2.93 -10.20
N VAL A 53 -20.41 -2.25 -9.16
CA VAL A 53 -21.13 -2.12 -7.88
C VAL A 53 -22.24 -1.10 -8.03
N SER A 54 -23.39 -1.57 -8.52
CA SER A 54 -24.58 -0.75 -8.78
C SER A 54 -25.45 -0.50 -7.54
N SER A 55 -25.16 -1.18 -6.42
CA SER A 55 -25.95 -1.05 -5.20
C SER A 55 -25.10 -1.08 -3.93
N PHE A 56 -25.58 -0.39 -2.90
CA PHE A 56 -24.96 -0.36 -1.58
C PHE A 56 -24.84 -1.76 -0.93
N ALA A 57 -25.77 -2.66 -1.23
CA ALA A 57 -25.72 -4.04 -0.74
C ALA A 57 -24.53 -4.81 -1.33
N ILE A 58 -24.30 -4.68 -2.64
CA ILE A 58 -23.15 -5.30 -3.32
C ILE A 58 -21.83 -4.68 -2.82
N PHE A 59 -21.82 -3.37 -2.60
CA PHE A 59 -20.66 -2.68 -2.00
C PHE A 59 -20.30 -3.27 -0.63
N LEU A 60 -21.29 -3.53 0.23
CA LEU A 60 -21.07 -4.06 1.57
C LEU A 60 -20.44 -5.46 1.52
N VAL A 61 -20.86 -6.29 0.56
CA VAL A 61 -20.26 -7.62 0.32
C VAL A 61 -18.82 -7.49 -0.15
N VAL A 62 -18.56 -6.66 -1.17
CA VAL A 62 -17.19 -6.42 -1.68
C VAL A 62 -16.29 -5.86 -0.58
N LYS A 63 -16.79 -4.91 0.22
CA LYS A 63 -16.08 -4.36 1.37
C LYS A 63 -15.70 -5.46 2.36
N ALA A 64 -16.61 -6.36 2.71
CA ALA A 64 -16.31 -7.45 3.63
C ALA A 64 -15.19 -8.37 3.09
N TYR A 65 -15.18 -8.65 1.77
CA TYR A 65 -14.09 -9.39 1.14
C TYR A 65 -12.76 -8.64 1.18
N ILE A 66 -12.76 -7.33 0.90
CA ILE A 66 -11.56 -6.49 0.99
C ILE A 66 -11.04 -6.45 2.43
N ASP A 67 -11.93 -6.25 3.42
CA ASP A 67 -11.56 -6.24 4.84
C ASP A 67 -10.91 -7.57 5.25
N GLN A 68 -11.47 -8.71 4.81
CA GLN A 68 -10.90 -10.02 5.11
C GLN A 68 -9.54 -10.26 4.41
N LEU A 69 -9.38 -9.74 3.19
CA LEU A 69 -8.12 -9.79 2.46
C LEU A 69 -7.05 -8.96 3.17
N VAL A 70 -7.39 -7.74 3.60
CA VAL A 70 -6.51 -6.87 4.39
C VAL A 70 -6.13 -7.53 5.71
N ASP A 71 -7.08 -8.11 6.45
CA ASP A 71 -6.81 -8.84 7.69
C ASP A 71 -5.84 -10.02 7.49
N THR A 72 -5.97 -10.72 6.35
CA THR A 72 -5.10 -11.83 6.01
C THR A 72 -3.69 -11.32 5.68
N LEU A 73 -3.58 -10.25 4.90
CA LEU A 73 -2.30 -9.61 4.60
C LEU A 73 -1.64 -9.06 5.87
N GLU A 74 -2.39 -8.42 6.76
CA GLU A 74 -1.87 -7.96 8.05
C GLU A 74 -1.32 -9.12 8.88
N LYS A 75 -2.05 -10.24 8.96
CA LYS A 75 -1.61 -11.43 9.69
C LYS A 75 -0.35 -12.03 9.08
N LEU A 76 -0.26 -12.06 7.76
CA LEU A 76 0.93 -12.53 7.04
C LEU A 76 2.12 -11.59 7.29
N ILE A 77 1.93 -10.28 7.19
CA ILE A 77 2.97 -9.27 7.48
C ILE A 77 3.46 -9.41 8.93
N LYS A 78 2.53 -9.52 9.90
CA LYS A 78 2.86 -9.74 11.32
C LYS A 78 3.62 -11.05 11.56
N LYS A 79 3.40 -12.07 10.73
CA LYS A 79 4.06 -13.37 10.83
C LYS A 79 5.42 -13.42 10.15
N PHE A 80 5.60 -12.69 9.05
CA PHE A 80 6.84 -12.66 8.28
C PHE A 80 7.86 -11.66 8.82
N ASP A 81 7.44 -10.65 9.58
CA ASP A 81 8.39 -9.66 10.08
C ASP A 81 7.99 -9.05 11.43
N PRO A 82 8.70 -9.38 12.53
CA PRO A 82 8.58 -8.62 13.77
C PRO A 82 8.99 -7.14 13.59
N VAL A 83 9.78 -6.79 12.57
CA VAL A 83 10.23 -5.41 12.28
C VAL A 83 9.15 -4.58 11.56
N LEU A 84 8.32 -5.18 10.69
CA LEU A 84 7.18 -4.47 10.06
C LEU A 84 6.02 -4.23 11.04
N ALA A 85 5.83 -5.12 12.03
CA ALA A 85 4.85 -4.92 13.10
C ALA A 85 5.11 -3.63 13.91
N PHE A 86 6.37 -3.23 14.11
CA PHE A 86 6.73 -1.97 14.79
C PHE A 86 6.55 -0.71 13.92
N SER A 87 6.47 -0.85 12.59
CA SER A 87 6.27 0.29 11.67
C SER A 87 4.79 0.65 11.48
N ILE A 88 3.87 -0.30 11.68
CA ILE A 88 2.42 -0.05 11.59
C ILE A 88 1.87 0.42 12.96
N TYR A 89 2.57 0.11 14.06
CA TYR A 89 2.17 0.47 15.44
C TYR A 89 2.72 1.82 15.93
N LYS A 90 2.96 2.80 15.05
CA LYS A 90 3.21 4.19 15.48
C LYS A 90 2.11 5.12 15.00
N ARG A 91 0.96 5.02 15.66
CA ARG A 91 0.01 6.10 15.80
C ARG A 91 -0.35 6.25 17.27
#